data_AF-A0AAE1R052-F1
#
_entry.id   AF-A0AAE1R052-F1
#
_cell.length_a   1.000
_cell.length_b   1.000
_cell.length_c   1.000
_cell.angle_alpha   90.00
_cell.angle_beta   90.00
_cell.angle_gamma   90.00
#
_symmetry.space_group_name_H-M   'P 1'
#
loop_
_entity.id
_entity.type
_entity.pdbx_description
1 polymer ?
#
loop_
_entity_poly.entity_id
_entity_poly.type
_entity_poly.pdbx_seq_one_letter_code
_entity_poly.pdbx_strand_id
1 'polypeptide(L)'
;MSCFQGLFFCPEAASLLLHNFCIYHISPPGHELGAAAICPEDPVPSVDDLADQIVGVLNYFGLRSVMCMGVTAGAYILTLFAIKHRERVLGLILVSPLCKTPSWSEWFYNKVMSNLLYFYGMCGLLKDFLLYRYFSKEVRGTAEVPESDIAQACRRLLDERQSINILRFLQAIDGRRDITQGLKKLLCRTLIFVGDSSPFHSEALHMTAKLDRRLSTLVEVQECGSMVTEEQPHAMLIPMEYFLMGYGLYRPNQFNGSPRSPLSPSCIAPELLSPESMGLKLKPIKTRIESKVPGAQR
;
A
#
# COMPACT_ATOMS: atom_id res chain seq x y z
N MET A 1 6.00 1.73 6.52
CA MET A 1 5.34 0.47 6.11
C MET A 1 5.43 0.38 4.60
N SER A 2 6.14 -0.60 4.06
CA SER A 2 6.01 -0.91 2.64
C SER A 2 4.85 -1.87 2.51
N CYS A 3 3.76 -1.43 1.90
CA CYS A 3 2.52 -2.21 1.80
C CYS A 3 2.50 -3.16 0.58
N PHE A 4 3.54 -3.11 -0.25
CA PHE A 4 3.62 -3.83 -1.52
C PHE A 4 4.98 -4.52 -1.72
N GLN A 5 5.85 -4.52 -0.71
CA GLN A 5 7.20 -5.08 -0.83
C GLN A 5 7.16 -6.59 -1.04
N GLY A 6 6.35 -7.32 -0.26
CA GLY A 6 6.13 -8.75 -0.48
C GLY A 6 5.63 -9.06 -1.89
N LEU A 7 4.70 -8.26 -2.41
CA LEU A 7 4.17 -8.41 -3.76
C LEU A 7 5.25 -8.19 -4.83
N PHE A 8 6.08 -7.15 -4.70
CA PHE A 8 7.17 -6.89 -5.66
C PHE A 8 8.39 -7.79 -5.49
N PHE A 9 8.52 -8.49 -4.37
CA PHE A 9 9.54 -9.53 -4.19
C PHE A 9 9.10 -10.90 -4.72
N CYS A 10 7.80 -11.14 -4.89
CA CYS A 10 7.33 -12.30 -5.63
C CYS A 10 7.66 -12.12 -7.13
N PRO A 11 8.57 -12.92 -7.71
CA PRO A 11 9.05 -12.70 -9.08
C PRO A 11 7.94 -12.73 -10.13
N GLU A 12 6.94 -13.59 -9.93
CA GLU A 12 5.80 -13.73 -10.84
C GLU A 12 4.90 -12.49 -10.80
N ALA A 13 4.65 -11.93 -9.61
CA ALA A 13 3.82 -10.74 -9.43
C ALA A 13 4.55 -9.50 -9.93
N ALA A 14 5.84 -9.39 -9.59
CA ALA A 14 6.71 -8.34 -10.09
C ALA A 14 6.79 -8.37 -11.61
N SER A 15 6.94 -9.56 -12.21
CA SER A 15 6.94 -9.73 -13.65
C SER A 15 5.61 -9.29 -14.28
N LEU A 16 4.47 -9.72 -13.73
CA LEU A 16 3.14 -9.32 -14.21
C LEU A 16 2.97 -7.79 -14.22
N LEU A 17 3.41 -7.12 -13.16
CA LEU A 17 3.22 -5.68 -12.97
C LEU A 17 4.27 -4.82 -13.68
N LEU A 18 5.57 -5.10 -13.48
CA LEU A 18 6.67 -4.25 -13.96
C LEU A 18 6.89 -4.36 -15.47
N HIS A 19 6.58 -5.48 -16.10
CA HIS A 19 6.70 -5.60 -17.57
C HIS A 19 5.57 -4.90 -18.32
N ASN A 20 4.39 -4.78 -17.72
CA ASN A 20 3.21 -4.25 -18.39
C ASN A 20 2.87 -2.81 -17.98
N PHE A 21 3.36 -2.33 -16.83
CA PHE A 21 2.95 -1.05 -16.25
C PHE A 21 4.13 -0.21 -15.75
N CYS A 22 3.98 1.10 -15.86
CA CYS A 22 4.78 2.06 -15.09
C CYS A 22 4.10 2.28 -13.74
N ILE A 23 4.84 2.06 -12.65
CA ILE A 23 4.28 2.03 -11.30
C ILE A 23 4.67 3.30 -10.55
N TYR A 24 3.64 4.00 -10.05
CA TYR A 24 3.80 5.20 -9.23
C TYR A 24 3.40 4.86 -7.80
N HIS A 25 4.39 4.83 -6.91
CA HIS A 25 4.16 4.58 -5.49
C HIS A 25 3.88 5.89 -4.76
N ILE A 26 2.69 6.03 -4.18
CA ILE A 26 2.30 7.21 -3.41
C ILE A 26 2.47 6.90 -1.93
N SER A 27 3.30 7.69 -1.25
CA SER A 27 3.40 7.67 0.22
C SER A 27 2.52 8.78 0.79
N PRO A 28 1.74 8.51 1.86
CA PRO A 28 1.07 9.57 2.59
C PRO A 28 2.09 10.60 3.12
N PRO A 29 1.67 11.87 3.34
CA PRO A 29 2.58 12.89 3.86
C PRO A 29 3.28 12.47 5.16
N GLY A 30 4.60 12.50 5.17
CA GLY A 30 5.43 12.15 6.32
C GLY A 30 5.66 10.64 6.50
N HIS A 31 5.22 9.80 5.56
CA HIS A 31 5.40 8.34 5.58
C HIS A 31 6.49 7.86 4.61
N GLU A 32 7.04 8.77 3.80
CA GLU A 32 8.23 8.53 2.99
C GLU A 32 9.46 8.19 3.86
N LEU A 33 10.42 7.49 3.27
CA LEU A 33 11.64 7.10 3.98
C LEU A 33 12.49 8.34 4.28
N GLY A 34 12.87 8.52 5.55
CA GLY A 34 13.65 9.68 6.00
C GLY A 34 12.82 10.96 6.18
N ALA A 35 11.49 10.86 6.19
CA ALA A 35 10.61 12.00 6.44
C ALA A 35 10.90 12.67 7.79
N ALA A 36 10.95 14.00 7.80
CA ALA A 36 10.98 14.77 9.04
C ALA A 36 9.64 14.71 9.77
N ALA A 37 9.66 15.00 11.07
CA ALA A 37 8.44 15.16 11.85
C ALA A 37 7.66 16.38 11.35
N ILE A 38 6.38 16.19 11.01
CA ILE A 38 5.48 17.28 10.62
C ILE A 38 5.22 18.17 11.85
N CYS A 39 5.15 19.49 11.65
CA CYS A 39 4.93 20.43 12.75
C CYS A 39 3.56 20.15 13.40
N PRO A 40 3.44 20.05 14.73
CA PRO A 40 2.17 19.78 15.41
C PRO A 40 1.07 20.82 15.10
N GLU A 41 1.47 22.06 14.82
CA GLU A 41 0.57 23.17 14.49
C GLU A 41 0.00 23.09 13.07
N ASP A 42 0.61 22.31 12.17
CA ASP A 42 0.07 22.13 10.84
C ASP A 42 -1.29 21.40 10.93
N PRO A 43 -2.30 21.76 10.13
CA PRO A 43 -3.60 21.09 10.17
C PRO A 43 -3.48 19.63 9.69
N VAL A 44 -4.16 18.71 10.38
CA VAL A 44 -4.24 17.30 9.96
C VAL A 44 -5.06 17.23 8.66
N PRO A 45 -4.53 16.63 7.59
CA PRO A 45 -5.28 16.51 6.34
C PRO A 45 -6.50 15.62 6.54
N SER A 46 -7.63 15.99 5.94
CA SER A 46 -8.79 15.12 5.86
C SER A 46 -8.59 14.01 4.82
N VAL A 47 -9.42 12.97 4.85
CA VAL A 47 -9.42 11.94 3.80
C VAL A 47 -9.72 12.50 2.41
N ASP A 48 -10.49 13.58 2.34
CA ASP A 48 -10.78 14.28 1.08
C ASP A 48 -9.53 15.00 0.56
N ASP A 49 -8.76 15.66 1.44
CA ASP A 49 -7.50 16.30 1.07
C ASP A 49 -6.48 15.26 0.56
N LEU A 50 -6.40 14.10 1.23
CA LEU A 50 -5.53 13.00 0.80
C LEU A 50 -5.94 12.44 -0.57
N ALA A 51 -7.24 12.33 -0.84
CA ALA A 51 -7.73 11.90 -2.15
C ALA A 51 -7.46 12.94 -3.24
N ASP A 52 -7.60 14.24 -2.93
CA ASP A 52 -7.37 15.32 -3.89
C ASP A 52 -5.88 15.51 -4.21
N GLN A 53 -4.98 15.20 -3.28
CA GLN A 53 -3.54 15.18 -3.53
C GLN A 53 -3.15 14.20 -4.65
N ILE A 54 -3.88 13.09 -4.81
CA ILE A 54 -3.63 12.12 -5.89
C ILE A 54 -3.84 12.78 -7.26
N VAL A 55 -4.84 13.65 -7.41
CA VAL A 55 -5.04 14.43 -8.64
C VAL A 55 -3.81 15.29 -8.94
N GLY A 56 -3.24 15.92 -7.91
CA GLY A 56 -2.02 16.70 -8.02
C GLY A 56 -0.85 15.88 -8.55
N VAL A 57 -0.66 14.66 -8.01
CA VAL A 57 0.37 13.71 -8.49
C VAL A 57 0.13 13.35 -9.96
N LEU A 58 -1.10 12.97 -10.33
CA LEU A 58 -1.40 12.61 -11.72
C LEU A 58 -1.16 13.78 -12.67
N ASN A 59 -1.54 14.99 -12.29
CA ASN A 59 -1.35 16.17 -13.12
C ASN A 59 0.15 16.52 -13.27
N TYR A 60 0.93 16.41 -12.19
CA TYR A 60 2.38 16.65 -12.23
C TYR A 60 3.10 15.71 -13.22
N PHE A 61 2.72 14.43 -13.24
CA PHE A 61 3.28 13.44 -14.17
C PHE A 61 2.55 13.38 -15.52
N GLY A 62 1.52 14.21 -15.76
CA GLY A 62 0.76 14.21 -17.01
C GLY A 62 -0.07 12.95 -17.26
N LEU A 63 -0.46 12.23 -16.21
CA LEU A 63 -1.19 10.97 -16.27
C LEU A 63 -2.69 11.22 -16.45
N ARG A 64 -3.25 10.84 -17.61
CA ARG A 64 -4.67 11.04 -17.90
C ARG A 64 -5.58 10.12 -17.09
N SER A 65 -5.30 8.82 -17.09
CA SER A 65 -6.06 7.82 -16.33
C SER A 65 -5.11 6.74 -15.81
N VAL A 66 -5.43 6.17 -14.65
CA VAL A 66 -4.58 5.20 -13.95
C VAL A 66 -5.37 4.00 -13.46
N MET A 67 -4.69 2.88 -13.26
CA MET A 67 -5.18 1.77 -12.46
C MET A 67 -4.65 1.94 -11.04
N CYS A 68 -5.52 1.84 -10.05
CA CYS A 68 -5.16 2.08 -8.66
C CYS A 68 -5.09 0.77 -7.90
N MET A 69 -4.04 0.63 -7.08
CA MET A 69 -3.91 -0.47 -6.14
C MET A 69 -3.73 0.08 -4.73
N GLY A 70 -4.58 -0.34 -3.79
CA GLY A 70 -4.61 0.19 -2.43
C GLY A 70 -4.78 -0.89 -1.37
N VAL A 71 -4.18 -0.67 -0.20
CA VAL A 71 -4.30 -1.55 0.96
C VAL A 71 -4.90 -0.77 2.13
N THR A 72 -5.91 -1.33 2.79
CA THR A 72 -6.60 -0.77 3.96
C THR A 72 -6.97 0.72 3.82
N ALA A 73 -6.29 1.62 4.55
CA ALA A 73 -6.47 3.06 4.46
C ALA A 73 -6.21 3.60 3.04
N GLY A 74 -5.19 3.08 2.35
CA GLY A 74 -4.92 3.42 0.95
C GLY A 74 -6.03 2.96 0.00
N ALA A 75 -6.64 1.79 0.28
CA ALA A 75 -7.80 1.31 -0.49
C ALA A 75 -9.01 2.25 -0.32
N TYR A 76 -9.26 2.74 0.90
CA TYR A 76 -10.31 3.73 1.16
C TYR A 76 -10.04 5.04 0.40
N ILE A 77 -8.85 5.61 0.52
CA ILE A 77 -8.48 6.88 -0.14
C ILE A 77 -8.61 6.75 -1.66
N LEU A 78 -8.10 5.65 -2.25
CA LEU A 78 -8.18 5.42 -3.69
C LEU A 78 -9.61 5.18 -4.17
N THR A 79 -10.46 4.54 -3.35
CA THR A 79 -11.88 4.41 -3.65
C THR A 79 -12.58 5.76 -3.61
N LEU A 80 -12.30 6.59 -2.62
CA LEU A 80 -12.83 7.95 -2.52
C LEU A 80 -12.39 8.79 -3.73
N PHE A 81 -11.11 8.72 -4.11
CA PHE A 81 -10.57 9.33 -5.33
C PHE A 81 -11.33 8.86 -6.58
N ALA A 82 -11.56 7.55 -6.74
CA ALA A 82 -12.32 7.00 -7.87
C ALA A 82 -13.79 7.44 -7.87
N ILE A 83 -14.38 7.69 -6.70
CA ILE A 83 -15.73 8.25 -6.61
C ILE A 83 -15.75 9.72 -7.03
N LYS A 84 -14.72 10.51 -6.70
CA LYS A 84 -14.63 11.95 -7.03
C LYS A 84 -14.20 12.19 -8.48
N HIS A 85 -13.27 11.39 -9.00
CA HIS A 85 -12.61 11.59 -10.30
C HIS A 85 -12.69 10.33 -11.17
N ARG A 86 -13.93 9.98 -11.55
CA ARG A 86 -14.24 8.72 -12.27
C ARG A 86 -13.47 8.56 -13.58
N GLU A 87 -13.31 9.65 -14.31
CA GLU A 87 -12.61 9.70 -15.60
C GLU A 87 -11.09 9.45 -15.48
N ARG A 88 -10.54 9.60 -14.27
CA ARG A 88 -9.12 9.39 -13.98
C ARG A 88 -8.80 7.96 -13.56
N VAL A 89 -9.81 7.10 -13.32
CA VAL A 89 -9.62 5.74 -12.81
C VAL A 89 -10.15 4.69 -13.78
N LEU A 90 -9.24 3.85 -14.28
CA LEU A 90 -9.56 2.74 -15.18
C LEU A 90 -10.07 1.52 -14.42
N GLY A 91 -9.44 1.19 -13.30
CA GLY A 91 -9.73 0.01 -12.49
C GLY A 91 -9.14 0.14 -11.08
N LEU A 92 -9.73 -0.63 -10.15
CA LEU A 92 -9.32 -0.66 -8.75
C LEU A 92 -8.93 -2.08 -8.32
N ILE A 93 -7.80 -2.20 -7.63
CA ILE A 93 -7.40 -3.40 -6.89
C ILE A 93 -7.29 -3.01 -5.42
N LEU A 94 -8.19 -3.54 -4.59
CA LEU A 94 -8.36 -3.14 -3.20
C LEU A 94 -8.07 -4.30 -2.27
N VAL A 95 -7.18 -4.11 -1.30
CA VAL A 95 -6.80 -5.15 -0.33
C VAL A 95 -7.28 -4.72 1.05
N SER A 96 -8.12 -5.56 1.67
CA SER A 96 -8.78 -5.33 2.95
C SER A 96 -9.39 -3.91 3.05
N PRO A 97 -10.27 -3.51 2.10
CA PRO A 97 -10.76 -2.15 2.02
C PRO A 97 -11.70 -1.76 3.16
N LEU A 98 -11.75 -0.46 3.43
CA LEU A 98 -12.70 0.18 4.33
C LEU A 98 -13.76 0.92 3.50
N CYS A 99 -14.99 1.02 3.98
CA CYS A 99 -16.04 1.79 3.28
C CYS A 99 -17.02 2.54 4.20
N LYS A 100 -17.07 2.21 5.49
CA LYS A 100 -17.94 2.85 6.48
C LYS A 100 -17.15 3.80 7.38
N THR A 101 -17.90 4.61 8.14
CA THR A 101 -17.37 5.27 9.33
C THR A 101 -16.79 4.24 10.31
N PRO A 102 -15.77 4.58 11.11
CA PRO A 102 -15.27 3.67 12.13
C PRO A 102 -16.40 3.18 13.03
N SER A 103 -16.43 1.88 13.30
CA SER A 103 -17.36 1.31 14.28
C SER A 103 -17.01 1.82 15.69
N TRP A 104 -17.94 1.73 16.65
CA TRP A 104 -17.66 2.17 18.02
C TRP A 104 -16.45 1.44 18.64
N SER A 105 -16.32 0.14 18.37
CA SER A 105 -15.16 -0.63 18.82
C SER A 105 -13.88 -0.18 18.13
N GLU A 106 -13.90 0.01 16.80
CA GLU A 106 -12.73 0.51 16.07
C GLU A 106 -12.32 1.91 16.54
N TRP A 107 -13.28 2.81 16.71
CA TRP A 107 -13.05 4.14 17.25
C TRP A 107 -12.38 4.07 18.63
N PHE A 108 -12.86 3.20 19.52
CA PHE A 108 -12.25 3.01 20.82
C PHE A 108 -10.81 2.50 20.71
N TYR A 109 -10.55 1.48 19.88
CA TYR A 109 -9.19 0.99 19.62
C TYR A 109 -8.29 2.08 19.05
N ASN A 110 -8.77 2.85 18.06
CA ASN A 110 -8.02 3.94 17.45
C ASN A 110 -7.73 5.05 18.48
N LYS A 111 -8.66 5.32 19.41
CA LYS A 111 -8.47 6.31 20.48
C LYS A 111 -7.41 5.87 21.47
N VAL A 112 -7.44 4.61 21.92
CA VAL A 112 -6.40 4.04 22.79
C VAL A 112 -5.05 4.08 22.11
N MET A 113 -4.98 3.62 20.85
CA MET A 113 -3.77 3.61 20.04
C MET A 113 -3.18 5.03 19.86
N SER A 114 -4.04 6.02 19.55
CA SER A 114 -3.64 7.41 19.38
C SER A 114 -3.12 8.04 20.68
N ASN A 115 -3.78 7.75 21.81
CA ASN A 115 -3.32 8.22 23.12
C ASN A 115 -1.97 7.60 23.49
N LEU A 116 -1.79 6.30 23.27
CA LEU A 116 -0.52 5.62 23.51
C LEU A 116 0.60 6.19 22.64
N LEU A 117 0.33 6.42 21.35
CA LEU A 117 1.28 7.01 20.42
C LEU A 117 1.62 8.46 20.79
N TYR A 118 0.67 9.22 21.34
CA TYR A 118 0.89 10.59 21.80
C TYR A 118 1.76 10.66 23.07
N PHE A 119 1.48 9.82 24.08
CA PHE A 119 2.20 9.86 25.36
C PHE A 119 3.52 9.08 25.36
N TYR A 120 3.58 7.95 24.67
CA TYR A 120 4.71 7.01 24.73
C TYR A 120 5.48 6.90 23.40
N GLY A 121 5.00 7.54 22.33
CA GLY A 121 5.60 7.40 21.00
C GLY A 121 5.45 5.97 20.45
N MET A 122 6.28 5.65 19.44
CA MET A 122 6.33 4.31 18.82
C MET A 122 7.01 3.29 19.74
N CYS A 123 6.30 2.84 20.77
CA CYS A 123 6.76 1.83 21.71
C CYS A 123 6.42 0.39 21.26
N GLY A 124 7.01 -0.62 21.91
CA GLY A 124 6.80 -2.03 21.57
C GLY A 124 5.32 -2.45 21.56
N LEU A 125 4.57 -2.05 22.59
CA LEU A 125 3.12 -2.34 22.67
C LEU A 125 2.34 -1.78 21.49
N LEU A 126 2.71 -0.58 21.01
CA LEU A 126 2.03 0.04 19.88
C LEU A 126 2.33 -0.72 18.58
N LYS A 127 3.57 -1.19 18.41
CA LYS A 127 3.92 -2.07 17.29
C LYS A 127 3.10 -3.35 17.35
N ASP A 128 2.93 -3.94 18.53
CA ASP A 128 2.10 -5.14 18.71
C ASP A 128 0.63 -4.89 18.31
N PHE A 129 0.07 -3.73 18.68
CA PHE A 129 -1.28 -3.34 18.24
C PHE A 129 -1.39 -3.18 16.71
N LEU A 130 -0.41 -2.51 16.09
CA LEU A 130 -0.39 -2.35 14.63
C LEU A 130 -0.21 -3.69 13.91
N LEU A 131 0.68 -4.54 14.41
CA LEU A 131 0.86 -5.89 13.88
C LEU A 131 -0.42 -6.72 14.03
N TYR A 132 -1.10 -6.66 15.18
CA TYR A 132 -2.37 -7.34 15.40
C TYR A 132 -3.44 -6.89 14.38
N ARG A 133 -3.46 -5.59 14.04
CA ARG A 133 -4.41 -5.02 13.07
C ARG A 133 -4.13 -5.47 11.63
N TYR A 134 -2.86 -5.66 11.28
CA TYR A 134 -2.44 -5.89 9.90
C TYR A 134 -2.19 -7.34 9.55
N PHE A 135 -1.70 -8.15 10.49
CA PHE A 135 -1.19 -9.49 10.21
C PHE A 135 -1.95 -10.62 10.91
N SER A 136 -1.99 -11.79 10.27
CA SER A 136 -2.53 -13.03 10.84
C SER A 136 -1.80 -13.45 12.12
N LYS A 137 -2.36 -14.43 12.83
CA LYS A 137 -1.70 -15.02 14.00
C LYS A 137 -0.41 -15.76 13.61
N GLU A 138 -0.38 -16.36 12.43
CA GLU A 138 0.78 -17.11 11.93
C GLU A 138 1.99 -16.21 11.74
N VAL A 139 1.78 -15.06 11.10
CA VAL A 139 2.85 -14.09 10.81
C VAL A 139 3.39 -13.43 12.07
N ARG A 140 2.53 -13.19 13.07
CA ARG A 140 2.93 -12.61 14.36
C ARG A 140 3.66 -13.58 15.28
N GLY A 141 3.54 -14.89 15.04
CA GLY A 141 4.04 -15.92 15.93
C GLY A 141 3.21 -16.08 17.21
N THR A 142 3.53 -17.12 17.97
CA THR A 142 2.94 -17.42 19.30
C THR A 142 4.07 -17.59 20.32
N ALA A 143 3.75 -17.92 21.58
CA ALA A 143 4.79 -18.21 22.58
C ALA A 143 5.69 -19.40 22.18
N GLU A 144 5.21 -20.26 21.27
CA GLU A 144 5.89 -21.49 20.82
C GLU A 144 6.48 -21.35 19.40
N VAL A 145 5.93 -20.45 18.58
CA VAL A 145 6.34 -20.24 17.18
C VAL A 145 6.97 -18.85 17.03
N PRO A 146 8.22 -18.75 16.52
CA PRO A 146 8.89 -17.46 16.37
C PRO A 146 8.13 -16.55 15.40
N GLU A 147 8.21 -15.24 15.65
CA GLU A 147 7.68 -14.20 14.77
C GLU A 147 8.35 -14.28 13.38
N SER A 148 7.55 -14.19 12.32
CA SER A 148 8.04 -14.27 10.95
C SER A 148 8.92 -13.08 10.55
N ASP A 149 9.74 -13.26 9.51
CA ASP A 149 10.59 -12.20 8.95
C ASP A 149 9.79 -10.97 8.49
N ILE A 150 8.54 -11.17 8.03
CA ILE A 150 7.62 -10.10 7.61
C ILE A 150 7.27 -9.20 8.78
N ALA A 151 6.87 -9.80 9.91
CA ALA A 151 6.51 -9.05 11.11
C ALA A 151 7.73 -8.36 11.74
N GLN A 152 8.90 -9.02 11.75
CA GLN A 152 10.15 -8.39 12.19
C GLN A 152 10.57 -7.21 11.30
N ALA A 153 10.45 -7.36 9.97
CA ALA A 153 10.71 -6.27 9.02
C ALA A 153 9.74 -5.10 9.23
N CYS A 154 8.45 -5.39 9.44
CA CYS A 154 7.45 -4.38 9.79
C CYS A 154 7.84 -3.62 11.08
N ARG A 155 8.27 -4.30 12.14
CA ARG A 155 8.71 -3.64 13.38
C ARG A 155 9.85 -2.67 13.14
N ARG A 156 10.87 -3.07 12.38
CA ARG A 156 12.01 -2.21 12.01
C ARG A 156 11.56 -0.99 11.22
N LEU A 157 10.65 -1.18 10.26
CA LEU A 157 10.09 -0.07 9.49
C LEU A 157 9.26 0.89 10.33
N LEU A 158 8.63 0.42 11.41
CA LEU A 158 7.91 1.30 12.35
C LEU A 158 8.88 2.11 13.22
N ASP A 159 10.06 1.57 13.56
CA ASP A 159 11.12 2.31 14.29
C ASP A 159 11.67 3.49 13.50
N GLU A 160 11.81 3.34 12.19
CA GLU A 160 12.33 4.38 11.31
C GLU A 160 11.34 5.54 11.06
N ARG A 161 10.08 5.39 11.48
CA ARG A 161 9.01 6.34 11.16
C ARG A 161 8.74 7.28 12.32
N GLN A 162 8.43 8.53 11.97
CA GLN A 162 8.09 9.54 12.96
C GLN A 162 6.71 9.26 13.56
N SER A 163 6.67 9.15 14.89
CA SER A 163 5.46 8.84 15.66
C SER A 163 4.33 9.84 15.37
N ILE A 164 4.66 11.12 15.28
CA ILE A 164 3.70 12.18 14.98
C ILE A 164 3.10 12.05 13.57
N ASN A 165 3.87 11.63 12.57
CA ASN A 165 3.38 11.44 11.20
C ASN A 165 2.40 10.27 11.11
N ILE A 166 2.69 9.19 11.85
CA ILE A 166 1.78 8.04 11.97
C ILE A 166 0.49 8.46 12.68
N LEU A 167 0.60 9.21 13.79
CA LEU A 167 -0.55 9.70 14.55
C LEU A 167 -1.48 10.54 13.67
N ARG A 168 -0.93 11.51 12.94
CA ARG A 168 -1.69 12.39 12.04
C ARG A 168 -2.40 11.61 10.94
N PHE A 169 -1.74 10.60 10.36
CA PHE A 169 -2.36 9.75 9.34
C PHE A 169 -3.49 8.90 9.93
N LEU A 170 -3.30 8.31 11.11
CA LEU A 170 -4.36 7.56 11.79
C LEU A 170 -5.55 8.45 12.13
N GLN A 171 -5.31 9.68 12.59
CA GLN A 171 -6.36 10.68 12.85
C GLN A 171 -7.13 11.04 11.58
N ALA A 172 -6.45 11.22 10.45
CA ALA A 172 -7.10 11.46 9.16
C ALA A 172 -8.04 10.32 8.80
N ILE A 173 -7.59 9.06 8.93
CA ILE A 173 -8.38 7.86 8.62
C ILE A 173 -9.50 7.61 9.63
N ASP A 174 -9.36 8.03 10.89
CA ASP A 174 -10.43 7.96 11.88
C ASP A 174 -11.56 8.96 11.57
N GLY A 175 -11.23 10.09 10.95
CA GLY A 175 -12.19 11.07 10.42
C GLY A 175 -12.92 10.63 9.15
N ARG A 176 -12.76 9.38 8.70
CA ARG A 176 -13.37 8.89 7.45
C ARG A 176 -14.90 8.83 7.53
N ARG A 177 -15.53 9.09 6.39
CA ARG A 177 -17.00 9.06 6.23
C ARG A 177 -17.45 7.78 5.53
N ASP A 178 -18.71 7.43 5.67
CA ASP A 178 -19.30 6.31 4.92
C ASP A 178 -19.40 6.66 3.43
N ILE A 179 -18.67 5.92 2.59
CA ILE A 179 -18.63 6.09 1.13
C ILE A 179 -19.54 5.09 0.39
N THR A 180 -20.32 4.30 1.10
CA THR A 180 -21.18 3.23 0.56
C THR A 180 -22.11 3.71 -0.55
N GLN A 181 -22.71 4.90 -0.43
CA GLN A 181 -23.57 5.44 -1.48
C GLN A 181 -22.79 5.85 -2.74
N GLY A 182 -21.53 6.24 -2.59
CA GLY A 182 -20.64 6.55 -3.71
C GLY A 182 -20.18 5.30 -4.47
N LEU A 183 -20.09 4.14 -3.81
CA LEU A 183 -19.71 2.87 -4.43
C LEU A 183 -20.66 2.47 -5.56
N LYS A 184 -21.97 2.68 -5.39
CA LYS A 184 -22.98 2.39 -6.43
C LYS A 184 -22.77 3.17 -7.72
N LYS A 185 -22.06 4.29 -7.65
CA LYS A 185 -21.78 5.12 -8.81
C LYS A 185 -20.50 4.66 -9.52
N LEU A 186 -19.66 3.81 -8.91
CA LEU A 186 -18.39 3.37 -9.52
C LEU A 186 -18.66 2.54 -10.77
N LEU A 187 -18.03 2.92 -11.89
CA LEU A 187 -18.18 2.26 -13.18
C LEU A 187 -16.93 1.46 -13.58
N CYS A 188 -15.81 1.64 -12.87
CA CYS A 188 -14.59 0.90 -13.10
C CYS A 188 -14.68 -0.50 -12.46
N ARG A 189 -14.07 -1.50 -13.09
CA ARG A 189 -13.99 -2.84 -12.48
C ARG A 189 -13.13 -2.77 -11.23
N THR A 190 -13.54 -3.49 -10.21
CA THR A 190 -12.93 -3.48 -8.87
C THR A 190 -12.64 -4.92 -8.44
N LEU A 191 -11.37 -5.25 -8.25
CA LEU A 191 -10.93 -6.51 -7.66
C LEU A 191 -10.65 -6.28 -6.18
N ILE A 192 -11.27 -7.07 -5.31
CA ILE A 192 -11.15 -6.96 -3.86
C ILE A 192 -10.48 -8.23 -3.33
N PHE A 193 -9.43 -8.07 -2.54
CA PHE A 193 -8.80 -9.12 -1.76
C PHE A 193 -9.05 -8.87 -0.28
N VAL A 194 -9.31 -9.93 0.47
CA VAL A 194 -9.37 -9.85 1.93
C VAL A 194 -8.92 -11.16 2.55
N GLY A 195 -8.12 -11.09 3.61
CA GLY A 195 -7.80 -12.26 4.40
C GLY A 195 -8.95 -12.63 5.33
N ASP A 196 -9.20 -13.93 5.50
CA ASP A 196 -10.25 -14.46 6.39
C ASP A 196 -10.07 -14.05 7.86
N SER A 197 -8.82 -13.83 8.27
CA SER A 197 -8.40 -13.45 9.62
C SER A 197 -8.24 -11.94 9.75
N SER A 198 -8.58 -11.17 8.71
CA SER A 198 -8.54 -9.71 8.76
C SER A 198 -9.66 -9.16 9.66
N PRO A 199 -9.37 -8.19 10.55
CA PRO A 199 -10.42 -7.45 11.27
C PRO A 199 -11.35 -6.66 10.31
N PHE A 200 -10.96 -6.47 9.05
CA PHE A 200 -11.75 -5.76 8.03
C PHE A 200 -12.54 -6.68 7.11
N HIS A 201 -12.54 -8.00 7.36
CA HIS A 201 -13.25 -9.00 6.54
C HIS A 201 -14.72 -8.66 6.31
N SER A 202 -15.46 -8.38 7.40
CA SER A 202 -16.88 -8.01 7.32
C SER A 202 -17.12 -6.71 6.53
N GLU A 203 -16.15 -5.80 6.53
CA GLU A 203 -16.25 -4.54 5.79
C GLU A 203 -15.99 -4.72 4.30
N ALA A 204 -15.03 -5.58 3.92
CA ALA A 204 -14.76 -5.94 2.53
C ALA A 204 -15.97 -6.67 1.90
N LEU A 205 -16.61 -7.59 2.64
CA LEU A 205 -17.85 -8.24 2.24
C LEU A 205 -18.98 -7.22 2.03
N HIS A 206 -19.13 -6.28 2.97
CA HIS A 206 -20.11 -5.22 2.85
C HIS A 206 -19.86 -4.33 1.62
N MET A 207 -18.60 -3.95 1.38
CA MET A 207 -18.22 -3.15 0.21
C MET A 207 -18.60 -3.87 -1.09
N THR A 208 -18.25 -5.16 -1.19
CA THR A 208 -18.56 -6.00 -2.36
C THR A 208 -20.05 -6.08 -2.61
N ALA A 209 -20.87 -6.24 -1.56
CA ALA A 209 -22.32 -6.30 -1.68
C ALA A 209 -22.96 -4.98 -2.17
N LYS A 210 -22.24 -3.86 -2.13
CA LYS A 210 -22.71 -2.53 -2.54
C LYS A 210 -22.19 -2.10 -3.91
N LEU A 211 -21.17 -2.78 -4.42
CA LEU A 211 -20.66 -2.61 -5.78
C LEU A 211 -21.51 -3.38 -6.79
N ASP A 212 -21.43 -3.00 -8.06
CA ASP A 212 -22.06 -3.76 -9.13
C ASP A 212 -21.39 -5.13 -9.28
N ARG A 213 -22.15 -6.20 -9.07
CA ARG A 213 -21.68 -7.60 -9.16
C ARG A 213 -21.06 -7.96 -10.50
N ARG A 214 -21.35 -7.22 -11.58
CA ARG A 214 -20.74 -7.44 -12.91
C ARG A 214 -19.36 -6.81 -13.03
N LEU A 215 -19.07 -5.82 -12.20
CA LEU A 215 -17.82 -5.05 -12.21
C LEU A 215 -16.92 -5.38 -11.02
N SER A 216 -17.46 -5.99 -9.96
CA SER A 216 -16.71 -6.35 -8.76
C SER A 216 -16.42 -7.85 -8.64
N THR A 217 -15.22 -8.19 -8.22
CA THR A 217 -14.83 -9.56 -7.85
C THR A 217 -14.18 -9.54 -6.47
N LEU A 218 -14.58 -10.47 -5.61
CA LEU A 218 -14.00 -10.65 -4.28
C LEU A 218 -13.21 -11.95 -4.23
N VAL A 219 -12.01 -11.89 -3.67
CA VAL A 219 -11.13 -13.02 -3.41
C VAL A 219 -10.83 -13.06 -1.92
N GLU A 220 -11.30 -14.13 -1.27
CA GLU A 220 -11.02 -14.39 0.14
C GLU A 220 -9.80 -15.30 0.25
N VAL A 221 -8.77 -14.83 0.96
CA VAL A 221 -7.52 -15.55 1.16
C VAL A 221 -7.55 -16.19 2.54
N GLN A 222 -7.44 -17.52 2.57
CA GLN A 222 -7.49 -18.29 3.81
C GLN A 222 -6.20 -18.12 4.60
N GLU A 223 -6.28 -18.23 5.93
CA GLU A 223 -5.14 -18.13 6.85
C GLU A 223 -4.32 -16.85 6.64
N CYS A 224 -5.00 -15.73 6.35
CA CYS A 224 -4.35 -14.48 5.98
C CYS A 224 -4.93 -13.28 6.74
N GLY A 225 -4.07 -12.35 7.16
CA GLY A 225 -4.48 -11.11 7.79
C GLY A 225 -4.93 -10.04 6.79
N SER A 226 -4.81 -8.78 7.18
CA SER A 226 -5.22 -7.65 6.33
C SER A 226 -4.25 -7.40 5.17
N MET A 227 -2.98 -7.77 5.34
CA MET A 227 -1.90 -7.47 4.39
C MET A 227 -1.63 -8.64 3.45
N VAL A 228 -2.63 -9.00 2.63
CA VAL A 228 -2.49 -10.08 1.62
C VAL A 228 -1.27 -9.87 0.70
N THR A 229 -0.95 -8.61 0.40
CA THR A 229 0.21 -8.21 -0.41
C THR A 229 1.56 -8.60 0.19
N GLU A 230 1.63 -8.74 1.52
CA GLU A 230 2.84 -9.11 2.24
C GLU A 230 2.82 -10.58 2.67
N GLU A 231 1.69 -11.06 3.19
CA GLU A 231 1.57 -12.42 3.74
C GLU A 231 1.45 -13.49 2.65
N GLN A 232 0.64 -13.25 1.62
CA GLN A 232 0.33 -14.24 0.58
C GLN A 232 0.24 -13.60 -0.82
N PRO A 233 1.35 -13.01 -1.34
CA PRO A 233 1.35 -12.36 -2.65
C PRO A 233 1.02 -13.32 -3.79
N HIS A 234 1.33 -14.61 -3.66
CA HIS A 234 1.02 -15.64 -4.66
C HIS A 234 -0.48 -15.82 -4.89
N ALA A 235 -1.31 -15.65 -3.85
CA ALA A 235 -2.77 -15.73 -3.96
C ALA A 235 -3.36 -14.61 -4.84
N MET A 236 -2.61 -13.52 -5.03
CA MET A 236 -3.03 -12.38 -5.83
C MET A 236 -2.76 -12.55 -7.33
N LEU A 237 -1.83 -13.44 -7.72
CA LEU A 237 -1.34 -13.59 -9.10
C LEU A 237 -2.47 -13.87 -10.10
N ILE A 238 -3.15 -14.99 -9.93
CA ILE A 238 -4.15 -15.48 -10.88
C ILE A 238 -5.33 -14.50 -10.97
N PRO A 239 -5.93 -14.01 -9.87
CA PRO A 239 -7.01 -13.03 -9.98
C PRO A 239 -6.56 -11.70 -10.59
N MET A 240 -5.34 -11.23 -10.30
CA MET A 240 -4.80 -10.02 -10.93
C MET A 240 -4.59 -10.22 -12.43
N GLU A 241 -4.04 -11.35 -12.85
CA GLU A 241 -3.86 -11.68 -14.27
C GLU A 241 -5.21 -11.67 -15.01
N TYR A 242 -6.22 -12.36 -14.50
CA TYR A 242 -7.57 -12.35 -15.10
C TYR A 242 -8.19 -10.95 -15.12
N PHE A 243 -8.00 -10.17 -14.06
CA PHE A 243 -8.49 -8.80 -13.99
C PHE A 243 -7.86 -7.92 -15.07
N LEU A 244 -6.53 -8.00 -15.24
CA LEU A 244 -5.78 -7.25 -16.24
C LEU A 244 -6.07 -7.72 -17.68
N MET A 245 -6.24 -9.03 -17.89
CA MET A 245 -6.74 -9.59 -19.16
C MET A 245 -8.11 -9.01 -19.53
N GLY A 246 -8.98 -8.79 -18.54
CA GLY A 246 -10.29 -8.17 -18.74
C GLY A 246 -10.24 -6.73 -19.29
N TYR A 247 -9.09 -6.05 -19.17
CA TYR A 247 -8.83 -4.74 -19.78
C TYR A 247 -7.99 -4.83 -21.06
N GLY A 248 -7.58 -6.02 -21.50
CA GLY A 248 -6.63 -6.20 -22.60
C GLY A 248 -5.22 -5.71 -22.28
N LEU A 249 -4.88 -5.54 -21.00
CA LEU A 249 -3.59 -5.01 -20.52
C LEU A 249 -2.59 -6.11 -20.14
N TYR A 250 -2.94 -7.37 -20.38
CA TYR A 250 -2.04 -8.49 -20.20
C TYR A 250 -1.33 -8.81 -21.52
N ARG A 251 0.00 -8.68 -21.54
CA ARG A 251 0.84 -9.34 -22.54
C ARG A 251 1.44 -10.58 -21.91
N PRO A 252 1.22 -11.78 -22.49
CA PRO A 252 1.96 -12.96 -22.08
C PRO A 252 3.45 -12.64 -22.18
N ASN A 253 4.20 -12.95 -21.13
CA ASN A 253 5.65 -12.89 -21.21
C ASN A 253 6.08 -13.82 -22.34
N GLN A 254 6.62 -13.27 -23.43
CA GLN A 254 7.25 -14.04 -24.49
C GLN A 254 8.61 -14.56 -24.00
N PHE A 255 8.61 -15.39 -22.94
CA PHE A 255 9.75 -16.25 -22.68
C PHE A 255 9.71 -17.37 -23.72
N ASN A 256 10.37 -17.14 -24.86
CA ASN A 256 10.55 -18.11 -25.94
C ASN A 256 11.61 -19.17 -25.57
N GLY A 257 11.59 -19.65 -24.33
CA GLY A 257 12.52 -20.64 -23.80
C GLY A 257 11.78 -21.95 -23.53
N SER A 258 12.24 -23.02 -24.18
CA SER A 258 11.95 -24.43 -23.88
C SER A 258 11.64 -24.69 -22.39
N PRO A 259 10.71 -25.61 -22.03
CA PRO A 259 10.33 -25.86 -20.64
C PRO A 259 11.56 -26.16 -19.79
N ARG A 260 11.97 -25.21 -18.95
CA ARG A 260 13.11 -25.39 -18.04
C ARG A 260 12.62 -25.92 -16.71
N SER A 261 13.43 -26.81 -16.13
CA SER A 261 13.18 -27.50 -14.86
C SER A 261 12.73 -26.57 -13.72
N PRO A 262 11.94 -27.06 -12.77
CA PRO A 262 11.46 -26.31 -11.59
C PRO A 262 12.56 -25.86 -10.60
N LEU A 263 13.83 -26.00 -10.95
CA LEU A 263 15.00 -25.64 -10.13
C LEU A 263 15.77 -24.43 -10.65
N SER A 264 15.34 -23.79 -11.75
CA SER A 264 15.97 -22.55 -12.23
C SER A 264 15.33 -21.32 -11.59
N PRO A 265 16.09 -20.38 -11.00
CA PRO A 265 15.53 -19.14 -10.47
C PRO A 265 14.87 -18.33 -11.59
N SER A 266 13.73 -17.71 -11.28
CA SER A 266 13.11 -16.67 -12.10
C SER A 266 13.98 -15.41 -12.04
N CYS A 267 15.03 -15.39 -12.86
CA CYS A 267 15.91 -14.24 -12.96
C CYS A 267 15.20 -13.11 -13.70
N ILE A 268 14.62 -12.16 -12.97
CA ILE A 268 14.49 -10.80 -13.47
C ILE A 268 15.92 -10.35 -13.81
N ALA A 269 16.18 -9.97 -15.06
CA ALA A 269 17.51 -9.50 -15.45
C ALA A 269 17.89 -8.32 -14.53
N PRO A 270 19.04 -8.36 -13.82
CA PRO A 270 19.48 -7.30 -12.92
C PRO A 270 19.52 -5.92 -13.61
N GLU A 271 19.68 -5.94 -14.93
CA GLU A 271 19.67 -4.80 -15.83
C GLU A 271 18.36 -4.01 -15.79
N LEU A 272 17.20 -4.64 -15.54
CA LEU A 272 15.88 -3.96 -15.40
C LEU A 272 15.73 -3.20 -14.07
N LEU A 273 16.58 -3.49 -13.09
CA LEU A 273 16.62 -2.77 -11.80
C LEU A 273 17.70 -1.67 -11.79
N SER A 274 18.44 -1.50 -12.90
CA SER A 274 19.42 -0.43 -13.02
C SER A 274 18.72 0.92 -13.22
N PRO A 275 19.22 2.02 -12.60
CA PRO A 275 18.68 3.36 -12.79
C PRO A 275 18.65 3.82 -14.26
N GLU A 276 19.57 3.28 -15.07
CA GLU A 276 19.77 3.60 -16.48
C GLU A 276 18.71 2.97 -17.38
N SER A 277 18.24 1.75 -17.07
CA SER A 277 17.16 1.08 -17.82
C SER A 277 15.76 1.56 -17.43
N MET A 278 15.61 2.12 -16.22
CA MET A 278 14.37 2.77 -15.74
C MET A 278 14.13 4.17 -16.35
N GLY A 279 14.97 4.63 -17.28
CA GLY A 279 14.81 5.93 -17.94
C GLY A 279 15.02 7.14 -17.02
N LEU A 280 15.57 6.92 -15.82
CA LEU A 280 15.87 7.99 -14.88
C LEU A 280 17.16 8.69 -15.32
N LYS A 281 17.03 9.80 -16.03
CA LYS A 281 18.14 10.77 -16.20
C LYS A 281 18.38 11.46 -14.85
N LEU A 282 19.07 10.78 -13.94
CA LEU A 282 19.61 11.38 -12.74
C LEU A 282 20.74 12.34 -13.16
N LYS A 283 20.44 13.65 -13.22
CA LYS A 283 21.49 14.65 -13.32
C LYS A 283 22.23 14.67 -11.98
N PRO A 284 23.56 14.46 -11.95
CA PRO A 284 24.31 14.54 -10.71
C PRO A 284 24.27 15.98 -10.18
N ILE A 285 23.71 16.16 -8.99
CA ILE A 285 23.81 17.41 -8.24
C ILE A 285 25.25 17.48 -7.72
N LYS A 286 26.07 18.34 -8.34
CA LYS A 286 27.39 18.68 -7.79
C LYS A 286 27.19 19.49 -6.51
N THR A 287 27.19 18.83 -5.36
CA THR A 287 27.36 19.52 -4.08
C THR A 287 28.81 19.99 -3.99
N ARG A 288 29.02 21.30 -4.15
CA ARG A 288 30.30 21.94 -3.90
C ARG A 288 30.54 21.88 -2.39
N ILE A 289 31.37 20.95 -1.94
CA ILE A 289 31.90 20.97 -0.57
C ILE A 289 33.01 22.03 -0.59
N GLU A 290 32.75 23.21 -0.04
CA GLU A 290 33.82 24.15 0.29
C GLU A 290 34.58 23.60 1.49
N SER A 291 35.75 23.01 1.22
CA SER A 291 36.73 22.67 2.22
C SER A 291 37.35 23.96 2.77
N LYS A 292 36.88 24.42 3.94
CA LYS A 292 37.70 25.33 4.76
C LYS A 292 38.82 24.52 5.40
N VAL A 293 39.99 24.61 4.80
CA VAL A 293 41.28 24.22 5.39
C VAL A 293 41.56 25.14 6.59
N PRO A 294 41.82 24.63 7.81
CA PRO A 294 42.54 25.38 8.81
C PRO A 294 44.02 25.36 8.41
N GLY A 295 44.53 26.51 7.98
CA GLY A 295 45.95 26.70 7.74
C GLY A 295 46.74 26.48 9.03
N ALA A 296 47.72 25.58 8.97
CA ALA A 296 48.86 25.58 9.86
C ALA A 296 49.89 26.63 9.37
N GLN A 297 50.67 27.15 10.34
CA GLN A 297 51.77 28.13 10.29
C GLN A 297 51.36 29.51 10.84
N ARG A 298 51.93 30.03 11.92
CA ARG A 298 53.23 29.82 12.58
C ARG A 298 53.09 29.81 14.10
#